data_AF-A0AAJ6EJH5-F1
#
_entry.id   AF-A0AAJ6EJH5-F1
#
_cell.length_a   1.000
_cell.length_b   1.000
_cell.length_c   1.000
_cell.angle_alpha   90.00
_cell.angle_beta   90.00
_cell.angle_gamma   90.00
#
_symmetry.space_group_name_H-M   'P 1'
#
loop_
_entity.id
_entity.type
_entity.pdbx_description
1 polymer ?
#
loop_
_entity_poly.entity_id
_entity_poly.type
_entity_poly.pdbx_seq_one_letter_code
_entity_poly.pdbx_strand_id
1 'polypeptide(L)' 'MSAVSKTLQRRDPLDMAADQVIAACDGDPRAAVRALIVAKGLLEAELEDICAATSKGYARGRSTRRVQD' A
#
# COMPACT_ATOMS: atom_id res chain seq x y z
N MET A 1 16.95 33.76 6.53
CA MET A 1 16.05 33.14 5.53
C MET A 1 16.72 31.98 4.77
N SER A 2 17.32 31.00 5.48
CA SER A 2 18.09 29.89 4.86
C SER A 2 17.44 28.51 5.04
N ALA A 3 16.49 28.38 5.99
CA ALA A 3 15.81 27.11 6.25
C ALA A 3 14.76 26.73 5.20
N VAL A 4 14.09 27.73 4.58
CA VAL A 4 13.07 27.50 3.53
C VAL A 4 13.69 26.99 2.23
N SER A 5 14.94 27.38 1.94
CA SER A 5 15.64 26.94 0.73
C SER A 5 16.09 25.48 0.80
N LYS A 6 16.23 24.90 2.00
CA LYS A 6 16.68 23.51 2.18
C LYS A 6 15.54 22.50 1.98
N THR A 7 14.29 22.90 2.20
CA THR A 7 13.12 22.03 2.01
C THR A 7 12.65 21.97 0.55
N LEU A 8 12.97 22.97 -0.27
CA LEU A 8 12.59 23.03 -1.69
C LEU A 8 13.45 22.14 -2.62
N GLN A 9 14.58 21.60 -2.15
CA GLN A 9 15.55 20.93 -3.03
C GLN A 9 15.45 19.41 -3.08
N ARG A 10 14.56 18.79 -2.31
CA ARG A 10 14.26 17.36 -2.44
C ARG A 10 12.78 17.25 -2.70
N ARG A 11 12.39 17.09 -3.98
CA ARG A 11 11.00 16.73 -4.31
C ARG A 11 10.60 15.60 -3.37
N ASP A 12 9.49 15.78 -2.66
CA ASP A 12 8.99 14.75 -1.78
C ASP A 12 8.87 13.45 -2.61
N PRO A 13 9.38 12.31 -2.14
CA PRO A 13 9.13 11.04 -2.82
C PRO A 13 7.66 10.82 -3.17
N LEU A 14 6.74 11.36 -2.36
CA LEU A 14 5.31 11.36 -2.64
C LEU A 14 4.94 12.22 -3.85
N ASP A 15 5.49 13.42 -3.97
CA ASP A 15 5.27 14.30 -5.14
C ASP A 15 5.78 13.63 -6.42
N MET A 16 6.95 12.98 -6.35
CA MET A 16 7.50 12.24 -7.48
C MET A 16 6.65 11.04 -7.89
N ALA A 17 6.04 10.35 -6.93
CA ALA A 17 5.13 9.24 -7.21
C ALA A 17 3.80 9.76 -7.78
N ALA A 18 3.27 10.87 -7.27
CA ALA A 18 2.08 11.51 -7.79
C ALA A 18 2.27 11.93 -9.25
N ASP A 19 3.40 12.58 -9.58
CA ASP A 19 3.75 12.95 -10.96
C ASP A 19 3.79 11.75 -11.89
N GLN A 20 4.32 10.61 -11.44
CA GLN A 20 4.37 9.37 -12.24
C GLN A 20 2.97 8.83 -12.53
N VAL A 21 2.08 8.81 -11.54
CA VAL A 21 0.71 8.30 -11.72
C VAL A 21 -0.10 9.25 -12.61
N ILE A 22 0.09 10.56 -12.46
CA ILE A 22 -0.53 11.57 -13.34
C ILE A 22 -0.05 11.37 -14.77
N ALA A 23 1.26 11.19 -14.98
CA ALA A 23 1.82 10.94 -16.30
C ALA A 23 1.30 9.64 -16.93
N ALA A 24 1.08 8.59 -16.14
CA ALA A 24 0.46 7.34 -16.59
C ALA A 24 -1.04 7.48 -16.95
N CYS A 25 -1.69 8.56 -16.50
CA CYS A 25 -3.09 8.88 -16.76
C CYS A 25 -3.26 10.02 -17.78
N ASP A 26 -2.35 10.12 -18.75
CA ASP A 26 -2.35 11.15 -19.80
C ASP A 26 -2.37 12.60 -19.26
N GLY A 27 -1.85 12.79 -18.04
CA GLY A 27 -1.85 14.08 -17.37
C GLY A 27 -3.18 14.46 -16.70
N ASP A 28 -4.20 13.60 -16.65
CA ASP A 28 -5.45 13.87 -15.92
C ASP A 28 -5.32 13.49 -14.43
N PRO A 29 -5.19 14.48 -13.51
CA PRO A 29 -5.10 14.20 -12.08
C PRO A 29 -6.39 13.57 -11.52
N ARG A 30 -7.56 13.81 -12.13
CA ARG A 30 -8.80 13.18 -11.72
C ARG A 30 -8.83 11.71 -12.11
N ALA A 31 -8.30 11.35 -13.27
CA ALA A 31 -8.08 9.95 -13.66
C ALA A 31 -7.08 9.26 -12.72
N ALA A 32 -5.96 9.92 -12.39
CA ALA A 32 -4.98 9.41 -11.44
C ALA A 32 -5.60 9.11 -10.06
N VAL A 33 -6.40 10.03 -9.52
CA VAL A 33 -7.09 9.81 -8.24
C VAL A 33 -8.07 8.63 -8.32
N ARG A 34 -8.85 8.51 -9.41
CA ARG A 34 -9.74 7.35 -9.60
C ARG A 34 -8.96 6.04 -9.65
N ALA A 35 -7.85 6.01 -10.37
CA ALA A 35 -6.98 4.85 -10.48
C ALA A 35 -6.41 4.44 -9.11
N LEU A 36 -5.95 5.42 -8.31
CA LEU A 36 -5.43 5.17 -6.96
C LEU A 36 -6.51 4.63 -6.00
N ILE A 37 -7.75 5.13 -6.07
CA ILE A 37 -8.86 4.62 -5.26
C ILE A 37 -9.13 3.15 -5.60
N VAL A 38 -9.18 2.79 -6.87
CA VAL A 38 -9.36 1.41 -7.33
C VAL A 38 -8.19 0.53 -6.88
N ALA A 39 -6.95 0.98 -7.10
CA ALA A 39 -5.75 0.23 -6.71
C ALA A 39 -5.69 0.00 -5.20
N LYS A 40 -6.04 0.98 -4.38
CA LYS A 40 -6.16 0.82 -2.93
C LYS A 40 -7.15 -0.27 -2.56
N GLY A 41 -8.37 -0.24 -3.14
CA GLY A 41 -9.38 -1.24 -2.87
C GLY A 41 -8.95 -2.66 -3.24
N LEU A 42 -8.20 -2.80 -4.35
CA LEU A 42 -7.62 -4.08 -4.75
C LEU A 42 -6.58 -4.59 -3.75
N LEU A 43 -5.66 -3.73 -3.31
CA LEU A 43 -4.64 -4.11 -2.31
C LEU A 43 -5.27 -4.47 -0.96
N GLU A 44 -6.32 -3.75 -0.54
CA GLU A 44 -7.07 -4.08 0.68
C GLU A 44 -7.75 -5.45 0.58
N ALA A 45 -8.32 -5.79 -0.57
CA ALA A 45 -8.91 -7.11 -0.80
C ALA A 45 -7.86 -8.23 -0.83
N GLU A 46 -6.72 -8.03 -1.50
CA GLU A 46 -5.61 -8.98 -1.50
C GLU A 46 -5.08 -9.25 -0.08
N LEU A 47 -4.97 -8.20 0.75
CA LEU A 47 -4.59 -8.34 2.15
C LEU A 47 -5.62 -9.14 2.95
N GLU A 48 -6.91 -8.89 2.75
CA GLU A 48 -7.98 -9.66 3.40
C GLU A 48 -7.89 -11.14 3.05
N ASP A 49 -7.71 -11.47 1.76
CA ASP A 49 -7.56 -12.85 1.28
C ASP A 49 -6.35 -13.55 1.90
N ILE A 50 -5.19 -12.88 1.93
CA ILE A 50 -3.97 -13.41 2.53
C ILE A 50 -4.15 -13.63 4.03
N CYS A 51 -4.78 -12.69 4.74
CA CYS A 51 -5.05 -12.80 6.17
C CYS A 51 -6.01 -13.96 6.47
N ALA A 52 -7.07 -14.11 5.66
CA ALA A 52 -8.02 -15.22 5.77
C ALA A 52 -7.33 -16.58 5.53
N ALA A 53 -6.44 -16.68 4.53
CA ALA A 53 -5.68 -17.88 4.25
C ALA A 53 -4.69 -18.23 5.38
N THR A 54 -4.03 -17.23 5.96
CA THR A 54 -3.05 -17.41 7.04
C THR A 54 -3.71 -17.82 8.36
N SER A 55 -4.94 -17.36 8.63
CA SER A 55 -5.70 -17.74 9.83
C SER A 55 -6.02 -19.25 9.89
N LYS A 56 -6.21 -19.90 8.73
CA LYS A 56 -6.39 -21.36 8.65
C LYS A 56 -5.10 -22.13 8.94
N GLY A 57 -3.93 -21.58 8.61
CA GLY A 57 -2.62 -22.17 8.87
C GLY A 57 -2.19 -22.04 10.34
N TYR A 58 -2.43 -20.89 10.96
CA TYR A 58 -2.11 -20.67 12.38
C TYR A 58 -2.94 -21.56 13.32
N ALA A 59 -4.20 -21.84 12.97
CA ALA A 59 -5.07 -22.75 13.72
C ALA A 59 -4.64 -24.24 13.63
N ARG A 60 -4.04 -24.67 12.51
CA ARG A 60 -3.58 -26.06 12.29
C ARG A 60 -2.24 -26.37 12.97
N GLY A 61 -1.41 -25.37 13.23
CA GLY A 61 -0.12 -25.53 13.92
C GLY A 61 -0.18 -25.42 15.45
N ARG A 62 -1.31 -24.95 16.01
CA ARG A 62 -1.47 -24.78 17.48
C ARG A 62 -2.34 -25.86 18.14
N SER A 63 -3.04 -26.66 17.35
CA SER A 63 -3.86 -27.78 17.84
C SER A 63 -3.07 -29.07 18.12
N THR A 64 -1.77 -29.13 17.76
CA THR A 64 -0.88 -30.25 18.07
C THR A 64 0.11 -29.99 19.22
N ARG A 65 -0.06 -28.91 19.99
CA ARG A 65 0.60 -28.76 21.30
C ARG A 65 -0.43 -28.80 22.43
N ARG A 66 -1.19 -29.90 22.51
CA ARG A 66 -1.66 -30.42 23.79
C ARG A 66 -1.04 -31.80 23.99
N VAL A 67 -0.19 -31.88 25.00
CA VAL A 67 0.04 -33.03 25.89
C VAL A 67 0.10 -34.39 25.20
N GLN A 68 1.31 -34.91 25.03
CA GLN A 68 1.57 -36.33 25.22
C GLN A 68 2.89 -36.42 26.00
N ASP A 69 2.70 -36.83 27.26
CA ASP A 69 3.61 -37.24 28.35
C ASP A 69 4.67 -36.25 28.88
#